data_AF-A0A496SG95-F1
#
_entry.id   AF-A0A496SG95-F1
#
_cell.length_a   1.000
_cell.length_b   1.000
_cell.length_c   1.000
_cell.angle_alpha   90.00
_cell.angle_beta   90.00
_cell.angle_gamma   90.00
#
_symmetry.space_group_name_H-M   'P 1'
#
loop_
_entity.id
_entity.type
_entity.pdbx_description
1 polymer ?
#
loop_
_entity_poly.entity_id
_entity_poly.type
_entity_poly.pdbx_seq_one_letter_code
_entity_poly.pdbx_strand_id
1 'polypeptide(L)'
;FLAALGCGDLIVSGGEREGGMEADDYGRQAEALDEVGRHCRERGVRLHYHNHGWEVRNDCEGLRRICELSDPRYVSLALDLGNVVIPEVPQGYLGALTARRSSWSRIRAWLTWDA
;
A
#
# COMPACT_ATOMS: atom_id res chain seq x y z
N PHE A 1 0.74 -20.00 7.83
CA PHE A 1 0.46 -20.42 6.44
C PHE A 1 1.54 -19.93 5.48
N LEU A 2 1.66 -18.62 5.18
CA LEU A 2 2.65 -18.09 4.22
C LEU A 2 4.10 -18.53 4.49
N ALA A 3 4.59 -18.38 5.73
CA ALA A 3 5.93 -18.80 6.09
C ALA A 3 6.17 -20.31 5.88
N ALA A 4 5.14 -21.15 6.10
CA ALA A 4 5.23 -22.59 5.85
C ALA A 4 5.29 -22.93 4.35
N LEU A 5 4.83 -22.03 3.49
CA LEU A 5 4.97 -22.13 2.03
C LEU A 5 6.26 -21.47 1.50
N GLY A 6 7.11 -20.92 2.37
CA GLY A 6 8.30 -20.17 1.96
C GLY A 6 8.00 -18.80 1.35
N CYS A 7 6.78 -18.29 1.47
CA CYS A 7 6.41 -16.96 0.97
C CYS A 7 6.88 -15.87 1.95
N GLY A 8 7.60 -14.87 1.44
CA GLY A 8 8.14 -13.76 2.23
C GLY A 8 7.33 -12.47 2.19
N ASP A 9 6.21 -12.45 1.49
CA ASP A 9 5.40 -11.25 1.24
C ASP A 9 3.91 -11.57 1.44
N LEU A 10 3.22 -10.70 2.17
CA LEU A 10 1.77 -10.68 2.34
C LEU A 10 1.25 -9.38 1.74
N ILE A 11 0.32 -9.48 0.80
CA ILE A 11 -0.36 -8.33 0.20
C ILE A 11 -1.78 -8.30 0.75
N VAL A 12 -2.19 -7.14 1.27
CA VAL A 12 -3.55 -6.90 1.77
C VAL A 12 -4.06 -5.56 1.26
N SER A 13 -5.38 -5.43 1.20
CA SER A 13 -6.03 -4.17 0.82
C SER A 13 -6.99 -3.74 1.93
N GLY A 14 -7.33 -2.45 1.94
CA GLY A 14 -8.29 -1.86 2.85
C GLY A 14 -9.74 -2.07 2.42
N GLY A 15 -10.65 -1.69 3.30
CA GLY A 15 -12.07 -1.54 2.99
C GLY A 15 -12.47 -0.07 2.93
N GLU A 16 -13.44 0.26 2.08
CA GLU A 16 -14.18 1.52 2.10
C GLU A 16 -15.50 1.29 2.84
N ARG A 17 -15.93 2.23 3.69
CA ARG A 17 -17.29 2.18 4.26
C ARG A 17 -18.33 2.66 3.25
N GLU A 18 -19.58 2.23 3.42
CA GLU A 18 -20.69 2.86 2.72
C GLU A 18 -20.79 4.33 3.12
N GLY A 19 -20.81 5.24 2.13
CA GLY A 19 -20.78 6.69 2.35
C GLY A 19 -19.38 7.32 2.39
N GLY A 20 -18.31 6.54 2.24
CA GLY A 20 -16.93 7.03 2.15
C GLY A 20 -16.23 7.14 3.51
N MET A 21 -14.89 7.13 3.49
CA MET A 21 -14.06 7.07 4.70
C MET A 21 -14.04 8.38 5.50
N GLU A 22 -14.02 8.26 6.82
CA GLU A 22 -13.74 9.35 7.76
C GLU A 22 -12.30 9.29 8.27
N ALA A 23 -11.82 10.38 8.89
CA ALA A 23 -10.46 10.46 9.43
C ALA A 23 -10.11 9.32 10.39
N ASP A 24 -11.04 8.95 11.28
CA ASP A 24 -10.86 7.87 12.26
C ASP A 24 -10.76 6.49 11.61
N ASP A 25 -11.33 6.28 10.41
CA ASP A 25 -11.21 5.00 9.72
C ASP A 25 -9.78 4.74 9.29
N TYR A 26 -9.12 5.75 8.73
CA TYR A 26 -7.74 5.64 8.32
C TYR A 26 -6.81 5.37 9.51
N GLY A 27 -7.12 5.96 10.67
CA GLY A 27 -6.42 5.67 11.92
C GLY A 27 -6.54 4.21 12.33
N ARG A 28 -7.77 3.69 12.42
CA ARG A 28 -8.04 2.28 12.76
C ARG A 28 -7.39 1.32 11.77
N GLN A 29 -7.46 1.65 10.48
CA GLN A 29 -6.89 0.83 9.43
C GLN A 29 -5.36 0.81 9.50
N ALA A 30 -4.72 1.96 9.74
CA ALA A 30 -3.27 2.04 9.91
C ALA A 30 -2.78 1.25 11.14
N GLU A 31 -3.48 1.37 12.28
CA GLU A 31 -3.17 0.60 13.49
C GLU A 31 -3.25 -0.92 13.24
N ALA A 32 -4.30 -1.37 12.55
CA ALA A 32 -4.45 -2.77 12.18
C ALA A 32 -3.33 -3.24 11.24
N LEU A 33 -2.94 -2.41 10.26
CA LEU A 33 -1.84 -2.72 9.34
C LEU A 33 -0.50 -2.81 10.10
N ASP A 34 -0.24 -1.92 11.05
CA ASP A 34 0.99 -1.96 11.86
C ASP A 34 1.05 -3.20 12.74
N GLU A 35 -0.07 -3.58 13.37
CA GLU A 35 -0.16 -4.80 14.16
C GLU A 35 0.13 -6.05 13.31
N VAL A 36 -0.53 -6.17 12.15
CA VAL A 36 -0.30 -7.27 11.21
C VAL A 36 1.14 -7.26 10.70
N GLY A 37 1.68 -6.09 10.37
CA GLY A 37 3.04 -5.94 9.87
C GLY A 37 4.09 -6.34 10.91
N ARG A 38 3.88 -6.02 12.19
CA ARG A 38 4.73 -6.50 13.29
C ARG A 38 4.73 -8.02 13.38
N HIS A 39 3.55 -8.64 13.34
CA HIS A 39 3.41 -10.10 13.38
C HIS A 39 4.01 -10.79 12.15
N CYS A 40 3.89 -10.18 10.97
CA CYS A 40 4.53 -10.67 9.75
C CYS A 40 6.05 -10.62 9.89
N ARG A 41 6.61 -9.50 10.39
CA ARG A 41 8.06 -9.31 10.48
C ARG A 41 8.72 -10.29 11.44
N GLU A 42 8.08 -10.62 12.56
CA GLU A 42 8.52 -11.68 13.48
C GLU A 42 8.69 -13.05 12.80
N ARG A 43 8.02 -13.26 11.65
CA ARG A 43 8.00 -14.52 10.88
C ARG A 43 8.76 -14.42 9.55
N GLY A 44 9.52 -13.34 9.34
CA GLY A 44 10.25 -13.12 8.09
C GLY A 44 9.35 -12.79 6.89
N VAL A 45 8.09 -12.39 7.14
CA VAL A 45 7.13 -11.97 6.11
C VAL A 45 7.05 -10.43 6.12
N ARG A 46 6.97 -9.81 4.95
CA ARG A 46 6.78 -8.37 4.78
C ARG A 46 5.34 -8.09 4.38
N LEU A 47 4.72 -7.09 5.02
CA LEU A 47 3.37 -6.66 4.69
C LEU A 47 3.39 -5.54 3.65
N HIS A 48 2.56 -5.66 2.63
CA HIS A 48 2.36 -4.65 1.60
C HIS A 48 0.88 -4.28 1.48
N TYR A 49 0.58 -2.99 1.52
CA TYR A 49 -0.75 -2.45 1.28
C TYR A 49 -0.99 -2.24 -0.22
N HIS A 50 -2.03 -2.87 -0.76
CA HIS A 50 -2.50 -2.72 -2.13
C HIS A 50 -3.70 -1.77 -2.15
N ASN A 51 -3.62 -0.75 -3.01
CA ASN A 51 -4.65 0.26 -3.15
C ASN A 51 -5.73 -0.15 -4.14
N HIS A 52 -6.96 0.31 -3.90
CA HIS A 52 -8.00 0.36 -4.91
C HIS A 52 -8.12 1.76 -5.53
N GLY A 53 -9.09 1.90 -6.43
CA GLY A 53 -9.40 3.16 -7.09
C GLY A 53 -10.03 4.22 -6.18
N TRP A 54 -10.57 3.85 -5.02
CA TRP A 54 -11.17 4.82 -4.10
C TRP A 54 -10.10 5.56 -3.29
N GLU A 55 -8.99 4.91 -2.94
CA GLU A 55 -7.87 5.53 -2.21
C GLU A 55 -7.12 6.59 -3.03
N VAL A 56 -7.26 6.58 -4.36
CA VAL A 56 -6.62 7.56 -5.26
C VAL A 56 -7.49 8.80 -5.52
N ARG A 57 -8.76 8.78 -5.08
CA ARG A 57 -9.66 9.94 -5.17
C ARG A 57 -9.17 11.06 -4.26
N ASN A 58 -9.68 12.28 -4.49
CA ASN A 58 -9.42 13.46 -3.65
C ASN A 58 -7.92 13.68 -3.40
N ASP A 59 -7.13 13.75 -4.48
CA ASP A 59 -5.69 13.94 -4.40
C ASP A 59 -4.96 12.81 -3.64
N CYS A 60 -5.34 11.57 -3.95
CA CYS A 60 -4.82 10.37 -3.31
C CYS A 60 -4.97 10.37 -1.77
N GLU A 61 -6.06 10.93 -1.24
CA GLU A 61 -6.24 11.07 0.21
C GLU A 61 -6.06 9.73 0.92
N GLY A 62 -6.74 8.67 0.48
CA GLY A 62 -6.68 7.38 1.15
C GLY A 62 -5.26 6.81 1.19
N LEU A 63 -4.55 6.83 0.06
CA LEU A 63 -3.16 6.39 -0.03
C LEU A 63 -2.24 7.24 0.85
N ARG A 64 -2.41 8.56 0.85
CA ARG A 64 -1.63 9.48 1.68
C ARG A 64 -1.85 9.20 3.16
N ARG A 65 -3.11 9.04 3.59
CA ARG A 65 -3.45 8.76 4.99
C ARG A 65 -2.84 7.45 5.47
N ILE A 66 -2.90 6.38 4.67
CA ILE A 66 -2.22 5.12 5.02
C ILE A 66 -0.72 5.33 5.18
N CYS A 67 -0.07 6.05 4.25
CA CYS A 67 1.36 6.35 4.36
C CYS A 67 1.75 7.27 5.53
N GLU A 68 0.87 8.20 5.92
CA GLU A 68 1.09 9.15 7.01
C GLU A 68 0.87 8.50 8.38
N LEU A 69 -0.09 7.59 8.49
CA LEU A 69 -0.54 7.02 9.76
C LEU A 69 0.08 5.66 10.09
N SER A 70 0.50 4.88 9.09
CA SER A 70 1.19 3.60 9.32
C SER A 70 2.71 3.77 9.43
N ASP A 71 3.35 2.85 10.16
CA ASP A 71 4.79 2.86 10.34
C ASP A 71 5.49 2.16 9.15
N PRO A 72 6.36 2.88 8.41
CA PRO A 72 7.02 2.36 7.21
C PRO A 72 8.02 1.22 7.50
N ARG A 73 8.33 0.94 8.77
CA ARG A 73 9.05 -0.27 9.15
C ARG A 73 8.19 -1.50 8.89
N TYR A 74 6.90 -1.43 9.22
CA TYR A 74 5.97 -2.57 9.22
C TYR A 74 5.13 -2.66 7.94
N VAL A 75 4.86 -1.53 7.28
CA VAL A 75 3.96 -1.46 6.12
C VAL A 75 4.70 -0.83 4.92
N SER A 76 4.77 -1.55 3.80
CA SER A 76 5.15 -1.02 2.49
C SER A 76 3.97 -1.02 1.52
N LEU A 77 4.11 -0.46 0.31
CA LEU A 77 3.05 -0.46 -0.69
C LEU A 77 3.27 -1.52 -1.76
N ALA A 78 2.20 -2.25 -2.10
CA ALA A 78 2.04 -2.97 -3.34
C ALA A 78 1.15 -2.11 -4.27
N LEU A 79 1.73 -1.01 -4.76
CA LEU A 79 1.00 0.00 -5.53
C LEU A 79 0.49 -0.58 -6.86
N ASP A 80 -0.82 -0.50 -7.07
CA ASP A 80 -1.50 -0.89 -8.29
C ASP A 80 -1.71 0.33 -9.19
N LEU A 81 -0.92 0.41 -10.26
CA LEU A 81 -1.02 1.51 -11.22
C LEU A 81 -2.31 1.47 -12.04
N GLY A 82 -2.94 0.31 -12.22
CA GLY A 82 -4.25 0.21 -12.88
C GLY A 82 -5.32 0.97 -12.10
N ASN A 83 -5.23 0.95 -10.77
CA ASN A 83 -6.11 1.71 -9.88
C ASN A 83 -5.74 3.19 -9.78
N VAL A 84 -4.51 3.57 -10.14
CA VAL A 84 -4.07 4.98 -10.22
C VAL A 84 -4.47 5.63 -11.56
N VAL A 85 -4.50 4.86 -12.64
CA VAL A 85 -4.90 5.31 -13.99
C VAL A 85 -6.42 5.15 -14.19
N ILE A 86 -7.18 5.70 -13.24
CA ILE A 86 -8.61 5.99 -13.40
C ILE A 86 -8.70 7.48 -13.77
N PRO A 87 -9.50 7.86 -14.79
CA PRO A 87 -9.33 9.09 -15.59
C PRO A 87 -9.27 10.45 -14.86
N GLU A 88 -9.55 10.52 -13.56
CA GLU A 88 -9.51 11.76 -12.78
C GLU A 88 -8.17 12.08 -12.08
N VAL A 89 -7.14 11.23 -12.13
CA VAL A 89 -5.86 11.49 -11.43
C VAL A 89 -4.82 12.19 -12.33
N PRO A 90 -4.41 13.44 -12.04
CA PRO A 90 -3.42 14.13 -12.85
C PRO A 90 -2.05 13.42 -12.82
N GLN A 91 -1.48 13.19 -14.01
CA GLN A 91 -0.21 12.50 -14.26
C GLN A 91 1.03 13.03 -13.47
N GLY A 92 0.94 14.21 -12.83
CA GLY A 92 2.05 14.81 -12.07
C GLY A 92 2.34 14.17 -10.71
N TYR A 93 1.49 13.29 -10.18
CA TYR A 93 1.58 12.82 -8.79
C TYR A 93 2.54 11.64 -8.54
N LEU A 94 3.01 10.97 -9.61
CA LEU A 94 4.00 9.89 -9.52
C LEU A 94 5.33 10.36 -8.91
N GLY A 95 5.64 11.66 -8.95
CA GLY A 95 6.87 12.23 -8.38
C GLY A 95 6.96 12.18 -6.86
N ALA A 96 5.85 12.26 -6.13
CA ALA A 96 5.85 12.28 -4.66
C ALA A 96 5.96 10.87 -4.06
N LEU A 97 5.36 9.86 -4.70
CA LEU A 97 5.43 8.45 -4.28
C LEU A 97 6.82 7.83 -4.52
N THR A 98 7.58 8.33 -5.49
CA THR A 98 8.94 7.86 -5.80
C THR A 98 10.03 8.38 -4.86
N ALA A 99 9.70 9.33 -3.95
CA ALA A 99 10.68 9.95 -3.05
C ALA A 99 11.10 9.07 -1.85
N ARG A 100 10.35 8.01 -1.50
CA ARG A 100 10.80 6.98 -0.53
C ARG A 100 11.62 5.91 -1.27
N ARG A 101 12.88 6.26 -1.55
CA ARG A 101 13.77 5.57 -2.49
C ARG A 101 14.43 4.25 -2.02
N SER A 102 14.12 3.69 -0.85
CA SER A 102 14.92 2.59 -0.29
C SER A 102 14.61 1.17 -0.79
N SER A 103 13.64 0.95 -1.69
CA SER A 103 13.30 -0.41 -2.16
C SER A 103 13.10 -0.59 -3.67
N TRP A 104 13.38 0.43 -4.50
CA TRP A 104 13.19 0.37 -5.96
C TRP A 104 14.01 -0.71 -6.69
N SER A 105 15.04 -1.29 -6.07
CA SER A 105 15.75 -2.44 -6.65
C SER A 105 14.91 -3.73 -6.67
N ARG A 106 13.75 -3.78 -5.99
CA ARG A 106 12.91 -5.01 -5.91
C ARG A 106 11.50 -4.87 -6.51
N ILE A 107 11.08 -3.67 -6.91
CA ILE A 107 9.91 -3.44 -7.80
C ILE A 107 10.40 -3.30 -9.26
N ARG A 108 11.43 -4.06 -9.63
CA ARG A 108 11.74 -4.31 -11.04
C ARG A 108 11.01 -5.54 -11.60
N ALA A 109 10.36 -6.33 -10.73
CA ALA A 109 9.71 -7.58 -11.12
C ALA A 109 8.24 -7.42 -11.59
N TRP A 110 7.67 -6.22 -11.57
CA TRP A 110 6.29 -5.98 -12.05
C TRP A 110 6.17 -4.82 -13.05
N LEU A 111 7.30 -4.17 -13.40
CA LEU A 111 7.36 -3.09 -14.40
C LEU A 111 8.23 -3.42 -15.62
N THR A 112 8.83 -4.62 -15.70
CA THR A 112 9.31 -5.16 -16.97
C THR A 112 8.32 -6.20 -17.45
N TRP A 113 7.50 -5.79 -18.41
CA TRP A 113 6.95 -6.71 -19.40
C TRP A 113 8.14 -7.07 -20.31
N ASP A 114 8.97 -8.00 -19.87
CA ASP A 114 9.94 -8.62 -20.77
C ASP A 114 9.19 -9.69 -21.55
N ALA A 115 8.88 -9.35 -22.80
CA ALA A 115 8.64 -10.30 -23.88
C ALA A 115 9.93 -11.06 -24.22
#